data_AF-A0A7W6EZ86-F1
#
_entry.id   AF-A0A7W6EZ86-F1
#
_cell.length_a   1.000
_cell.length_b   1.000
_cell.length_c   1.000
_cell.angle_alpha   90.00
_cell.angle_beta   90.00
_cell.angle_gamma   90.00
#
_symmetry.space_group_name_H-M   'P 1'
#
loop_
_entity.id
_entity.type
_entity.pdbx_description
1 polymer ?
#
loop_
_entity_poly.entity_id
_entity_poly.type
_entity_poly.pdbx_seq_one_letter_code
_entity_poly.pdbx_strand_id
1 'polypeptide(L)'
;MDLSVDDRFIAQIKSPRFTAVSVAPGGHKVSMAFGGLAGKQNKPTVEGFIAKPGDVVAFRAVMQMGALKNRIVVERIESRETLSLRLKPMTMIAPEAQASV
;
A
#
# COMPACT_ATOMS: atom_id res chain seq x y z
N MET A 1 -4.67 2.19 -7.78
CA MET A 1 -4.04 2.90 -6.64
C MET A 1 -2.59 2.52 -6.66
N ASP A 2 -1.72 3.52 -6.74
CA ASP A 2 -0.30 3.31 -6.91
C ASP A 2 0.33 3.26 -5.53
N LEU A 3 1.12 2.21 -5.30
CA LEU A 3 1.80 1.94 -4.04
C LEU A 3 3.30 2.05 -4.26
N SER A 4 3.97 2.80 -3.39
CA SER A 4 5.42 2.85 -3.30
C SER A 4 5.90 2.63 -1.88
N VAL A 5 7.08 2.04 -1.73
CA VAL A 5 7.81 1.93 -0.47
C VAL A 5 9.18 2.55 -0.67
N ASP A 6 9.57 3.47 0.20
CA ASP A 6 10.83 4.22 0.10
C ASP A 6 11.06 4.82 -1.29
N ASP A 7 10.02 5.48 -1.82
CA ASP A 7 9.98 6.11 -3.16
C ASP A 7 10.09 5.13 -4.35
N ARG A 8 10.25 3.83 -4.11
CA ARG A 8 10.20 2.80 -5.15
C ARG A 8 8.77 2.34 -5.40
N PHE A 9 8.30 2.48 -6.64
CA PHE A 9 7.02 1.91 -7.07
C PHE A 9 7.03 0.39 -6.93
N ILE A 10 5.97 -0.14 -6.31
CA ILE A 10 5.82 -1.57 -6.02
C ILE A 10 4.72 -2.18 -6.88
N ALA A 11 3.54 -1.54 -6.90
CA ALA A 11 2.38 -2.08 -7.59
C ALA A 11 1.32 -1.01 -7.82
N GLN A 12 0.52 -1.23 -8.86
CA GLN A 12 -0.78 -0.60 -9.02
C GLN A 12 -1.89 -1.57 -8.57
N ILE A 13 -2.46 -1.32 -7.39
CA ILE A 13 -3.56 -2.13 -6.84
C ILE A 13 -4.89 -1.70 -7.48
N LYS A 14 -5.62 -2.68 -8.06
CA LYS A 14 -6.96 -2.53 -8.66
C LYS A 14 -7.89 -3.57 -8.02
N SER A 15 -9.10 -3.15 -7.59
CA SER A 15 -10.12 -3.99 -6.94
C SER A 15 -9.56 -4.84 -5.76
N PRO A 16 -10.23 -5.86 -5.15
CA PRO A 16 -9.79 -6.41 -3.86
C PRO A 16 -8.54 -7.29 -4.03
N ARG A 17 -7.40 -6.62 -4.10
CA ARG A 17 -6.09 -7.23 -4.29
C ARG A 17 -5.12 -6.70 -3.25
N PHE A 18 -4.12 -7.51 -2.93
CA PHE A 18 -3.04 -7.13 -2.04
C PHE A 18 -1.70 -7.37 -2.72
N THR A 19 -0.65 -6.75 -2.19
CA THR A 19 0.74 -7.01 -2.59
C THR A 19 1.58 -7.18 -1.32
N ALA A 20 2.63 -7.97 -1.41
CA ALA A 20 3.57 -8.20 -0.33
C ALA A 20 4.98 -7.84 -0.80
N VAL A 21 5.74 -7.16 0.05
CA VAL A 21 7.12 -6.77 -0.22
C VAL A 21 7.98 -7.11 0.98
N SER A 22 9.20 -7.57 0.70
CA SER A 22 10.24 -7.68 1.72
C SER A 22 10.99 -6.36 1.82
N VAL A 23 11.22 -5.89 3.04
CA VAL A 23 12.02 -4.71 3.36
C VAL A 23 13.13 -5.11 4.34
N ALA A 24 14.21 -4.33 4.38
CA ALA A 24 15.21 -4.48 5.42
C ALA A 24 14.62 -4.12 6.80
N PRO A 25 15.20 -4.57 7.92
CA PRO A 25 14.86 -4.01 9.22
C PRO A 25 15.24 -2.52 9.29
N GLY A 26 14.38 -1.68 9.88
CA GLY A 26 14.64 -0.24 10.00
C GLY A 26 13.40 0.63 9.79
N GLY A 27 13.64 1.93 9.61
CA GLY A 27 12.60 2.91 9.32
C GLY A 27 12.31 3.00 7.83
N HIS A 28 11.03 2.96 7.48
CA HIS A 28 10.53 2.96 6.11
C HIS A 28 9.33 3.90 5.99
N LYS A 29 8.98 4.23 4.74
CA LYS A 29 7.72 4.92 4.43
C LYS A 29 6.96 4.17 3.35
N VAL A 30 5.66 4.06 3.53
CA VAL A 30 4.72 3.63 2.49
C VAL A 30 3.97 4.84 1.98
N SER A 31 3.84 4.95 0.65
CA SER A 31 3.05 6.01 0.03
C SER A 31 2.00 5.43 -0.91
N MET A 32 0.79 5.98 -0.85
CA MET A 32 -0.34 5.57 -1.68
C MET A 32 -0.94 6.77 -2.40
N ALA A 33 -1.13 6.65 -3.72
CA ALA A 33 -1.69 7.70 -4.55
C ALA A 33 -2.73 7.15 -5.53
N PHE A 34 -3.62 8.02 -6.05
CA PHE A 34 -4.40 7.63 -7.23
C PHE A 34 -3.47 7.57 -8.43
N GLY A 35 -3.65 6.55 -9.26
CA GLY A 35 -2.93 6.42 -10.53
C GLY A 35 -3.67 7.08 -11.68
N GLY A 36 -2.99 7.23 -12.82
CA GLY A 36 -3.57 7.76 -14.05
C GLY A 36 -4.04 9.22 -13.92
N LEU A 37 -5.10 9.58 -14.65
CA LEU A 37 -5.62 10.96 -14.70
C LEU A 37 -6.10 11.48 -13.33
N ALA A 38 -6.55 10.58 -12.45
CA ALA A 38 -6.96 10.91 -11.09
C ALA A 38 -5.78 11.29 -10.17
N GLY A 39 -4.55 10.84 -10.50
CA GLY A 39 -3.34 11.17 -9.74
C GLY A 39 -3.03 12.68 -9.71
N LYS A 40 -3.45 13.43 -10.74
CA LYS A 40 -3.30 14.89 -10.78
C LYS A 40 -4.16 15.61 -9.72
N GLN A 41 -5.13 14.92 -9.13
CA GLN A 41 -6.11 15.49 -8.22
C GLN A 41 -5.79 15.22 -6.74
N ASN A 42 -4.81 14.36 -6.42
CA ASN A 42 -4.46 14.05 -5.03
C ASN A 42 -2.98 14.25 -4.70
N LYS A 43 -2.72 14.67 -3.45
CA LYS A 43 -1.42 14.48 -2.83
C LYS A 43 -1.31 13.01 -2.37
N PRO A 44 -0.16 12.34 -2.54
CA PRO A 44 0.06 11.02 -1.97
C PRO A 44 -0.13 11.05 -0.46
N THR A 45 -0.75 10.01 0.09
CA THR A 45 -0.74 9.79 1.55
C THR A 45 0.51 9.00 1.89
N VAL A 46 1.29 9.48 2.86
CA VAL A 46 2.55 8.87 3.29
C VAL A 46 2.43 8.47 4.75
N GLU A 47 2.78 7.23 5.06
CA GLU A 47 2.78 6.68 6.42
C GLU A 47 4.17 6.10 6.72
N GLY A 48 4.75 6.52 7.86
CA GLY A 48 6.04 6.01 8.34
C GLY A 48 5.86 4.75 9.19
N PHE A 49 6.79 3.81 9.08
CA PHE A 49 6.78 2.61 9.93
C PHE A 49 8.19 2.10 10.23
N ILE A 50 8.29 1.29 11.28
CA ILE A 50 9.53 0.60 11.66
C ILE A 50 9.29 -0.90 11.47
N ALA A 51 10.11 -1.54 10.67
CA ALA A 51 10.11 -2.99 10.47
C ALA A 51 11.18 -3.65 11.35
N LYS A 52 10.78 -4.66 12.13
CA LYS A 52 11.73 -5.53 12.86
C LYS A 52 12.03 -6.80 12.06
N PRO A 53 13.15 -7.50 12.33
CA PRO A 53 13.39 -8.81 11.72
C PRO A 53 12.23 -9.78 11.99
N GLY A 54 11.69 -10.41 10.94
CA GLY A 54 10.56 -11.34 11.02
C GLY A 54 9.19 -10.70 11.25
N ASP A 55 9.11 -9.37 11.26
CA ASP A 55 7.87 -8.63 11.49
C ASP A 55 6.94 -8.63 10.27
N VAL A 56 5.64 -8.51 10.52
CA VAL A 56 4.61 -8.37 9.49
C VAL A 56 3.85 -7.08 9.74
N VAL A 57 4.14 -6.07 8.92
CA VAL A 57 3.45 -4.78 8.95
C VAL A 57 2.42 -4.75 7.82
N ALA A 58 1.15 -4.50 8.16
CA ALA A 58 0.07 -4.51 7.20
C ALA A 58 -0.65 -3.16 7.15
N PHE A 59 -0.84 -2.65 5.93
CA PHE A 59 -1.56 -1.42 5.66
C PHE A 59 -2.75 -1.70 4.73
N ARG A 60 -3.85 -1.02 5.00
CA ARG A 60 -5.02 -0.96 4.13
C ARG A 60 -5.18 0.45 3.60
N ALA A 61 -5.35 0.54 2.29
CA ALA A 61 -5.77 1.77 1.66
C ALA A 61 -7.30 1.86 1.62
N VAL A 62 -7.84 2.98 2.07
CA VAL A 62 -9.27 3.28 2.02
C VAL A 62 -9.49 4.53 1.18
N MET A 63 -10.27 4.40 0.12
CA MET A 63 -10.71 5.56 -0.65
C MET A 63 -11.86 6.24 0.08
N GLN A 64 -11.67 7.51 0.42
CA GLN A 64 -12.72 8.38 0.93
C GLN A 64 -13.14 9.34 -0.18
N MET A 65 -14.38 9.18 -0.66
CA MET A 65 -14.98 10.08 -1.63
C MET A 65 -15.41 11.36 -0.91
N GLY A 66 -14.88 12.50 -1.34
CA GLY A 66 -15.23 13.81 -0.80
C GLY A 66 -15.93 14.66 -1.86
N ALA A 67 -16.75 15.63 -1.44
CA ALA A 67 -17.50 16.50 -2.34
C ALA A 67 -16.62 17.34 -3.29
N LEU A 68 -15.36 17.61 -2.92
CA LEU A 68 -14.42 18.42 -3.70
C LEU A 68 -13.17 17.64 -4.14
N LYS A 69 -12.67 16.72 -3.30
CA LYS A 69 -11.47 15.91 -3.58
C LYS A 69 -11.62 14.53 -2.96
N ASN A 70 -11.26 13.51 -3.73
CA ASN A 70 -11.09 12.17 -3.19
C ASN A 70 -9.78 12.12 -2.39
N ARG A 71 -9.80 11.36 -1.29
CA ARG A 71 -8.62 11.14 -0.45
C ARG A 71 -8.36 9.64 -0.29
N ILE A 72 -7.09 9.30 -0.12
CA ILE A 72 -6.68 7.98 0.33
C ILE A 72 -6.33 8.09 1.81
N VAL A 73 -6.95 7.25 2.63
CA VAL A 73 -6.58 7.05 4.03
C VAL A 73 -5.82 5.73 4.13
N VAL A 74 -4.74 5.74 4.90
CA VAL A 74 -3.95 4.55 5.19
C VAL A 74 -4.29 4.11 6.60
N GLU A 75 -4.78 2.88 6.74
CA GLU A 75 -5.10 2.25 8.02
C GLU A 75 -4.07 1.16 8.29
N ARG A 76 -3.40 1.19 9.44
CA ARG A 76 -2.57 0.07 9.90
C ARG A 76 -3.47 -1.03 10.46
N ILE A 77 -3.18 -2.29 10.09
CA ILE A 77 -3.87 -3.46 10.63
C ILE A 77 -3.03 -4.02 11.77
N GLU A 78 -3.54 -3.90 12.99
CA GLU A 78 -2.78 -4.22 14.21
C GLU A 78 -2.81 -5.71 14.61
N SER A 79 -3.79 -6.50 14.15
CA SER A 79 -3.91 -7.91 14.51
C SER A 79 -3.80 -8.87 13.33
N ARG A 80 -3.05 -9.95 13.55
CA ARG A 80 -2.81 -11.01 12.57
C ARG A 80 -4.09 -11.74 12.20
N GLU A 81 -5.01 -11.89 13.13
CA GLU A 81 -6.31 -12.52 12.92
C GLU A 81 -7.16 -11.71 11.93
N THR A 82 -7.24 -10.38 12.15
CA THR A 82 -7.94 -9.45 11.25
C THR A 82 -7.31 -9.45 9.86
N LEU A 83 -5.98 -9.44 9.80
CA LEU A 83 -5.25 -9.50 8.54
C LEU A 83 -5.58 -10.79 7.79
N SER A 84 -5.49 -11.95 8.45
CA SER A 84 -5.75 -13.26 7.86
C SER A 84 -7.16 -13.37 7.29
N LEU A 85 -8.18 -12.96 8.06
CA LEU A 85 -9.57 -12.99 7.62
C LEU A 85 -9.80 -12.11 6.37
N ARG A 86 -9.13 -10.96 6.29
CA ARG A 86 -9.24 -10.03 5.14
C ARG A 86 -8.49 -10.52 3.92
N LEU A 87 -7.32 -11.14 4.09
CA LEU A 87 -6.50 -11.62 2.97
C LEU A 87 -7.06 -12.91 2.35
N LYS A 88 -7.72 -13.77 3.13
CA LYS A 88 -8.24 -15.07 2.68
C LYS A 88 -9.07 -15.01 1.37
N PRO A 89 -9.98 -14.04 1.17
CA PRO A 89 -10.72 -13.93 -0.10
C PRO A 89 -10.00 -13.13 -1.21
N MET A 90 -8.83 -12.54 -0.96
CA MET A 90 -8.19 -11.60 -1.88
C MET A 90 -7.22 -12.28 -2.85
N THR A 91 -7.16 -11.80 -4.09
CA THR A 91 -6.16 -12.22 -5.06
C THR A 91 -4.85 -11.44 -4.85
N MET A 92 -3.72 -12.15 -4.83
CA MET A 92 -2.40 -11.52 -4.74
C MET A 92 -1.99 -10.90 -6.09
N ILE A 93 -1.43 -9.69 -6.06
CA ILE A 93 -0.75 -9.08 -7.21
C ILE A 93 0.74 -9.33 -7.07
N ALA A 94 1.33 -9.95 -8.09
CA ALA A 94 2.76 -9.95 -8.24
C ALA A 94 3.25 -8.51 -8.43
N PRO A 95 4.29 -8.06 -7.70
CA PRO A 95 4.92 -6.77 -7.99
C PRO A 95 5.39 -6.76 -9.46
N GLU A 96 5.38 -5.58 -10.09
CA GLU A 96 5.96 -5.46 -11.43
C GLU A 96 7.43 -5.87 -11.35
N ALA A 97 7.86 -6.71 -12.29
CA ALA A 97 9.24 -7.18 -12.32
C ALA A 97 10.15 -5.95 -12.42
N GLN A 98 11.09 -5.81 -11.49
CA GLN A 98 12.17 -4.82 -11.63
C GLN A 98 12.82 -5.08 -12.98
N ALA A 99 12.74 -4.14 -13.91
CA ALA A 99 13.62 -4.16 -15.07
C ALA A 99 15.04 -4.14 -14.51
N SER A 100 15.73 -5.28 -14.63
CA SER A 100 17.13 -5.38 -14.30
C SER A 100 17.87 -4.47 -15.29
N VAL A 101 18.56 -3.46 -14.76
CA VAL A 101 19.57 -2.70 -15.51
C VAL A 101 20.91 -3.33 -15.21
#